data_AF-Q9RGF4-F1
#
_entry.id   AF-Q9RGF4-F1
#
_cell.length_a   1.000
_cell.length_b   1.000
_cell.length_c   1.000
_cell.angle_alpha   90.00
_cell.angle_beta   90.00
_cell.angle_gamma   90.00
#
_symmetry.space_group_name_H-M   'P 1'
#
loop_
_entity.id
_entity.type
_entity.pdbx_description
1 polymer ?
#
loop_
_entity_poly.entity_id
_entity_poly.type
_entity_poly.pdbx_seq_one_letter_code
_entity_poly.pdbx_strand_id
1 'polypeptide(L)'
;MKRITLSALLMTLFLLLSCGSGSSKVEDPKTLFLTSIANLGKGFLDVFTSFSDMVAGAFGIKAETKKSDIGKYFTDIENTMNTVKAKLNDVVATNGNYPKIKEVVNKFIAGILDKISDGAKIAASGAGDNSTIGDATVDKDAVHADAASVNALVKGIKTIVDVVLKGKGRCIR
;
A
#
# COMPACT_ATOMS: atom_id res chain seq x y z
N MET A 1 -63.88 30.24 -39.42
CA MET A 1 -63.10 29.34 -38.54
C MET A 1 -61.71 29.18 -39.14
N LYS A 2 -60.66 29.65 -38.45
CA LYS A 2 -59.28 29.63 -38.99
C LYS A 2 -58.77 28.18 -39.01
N ARG A 3 -58.35 27.71 -40.20
CA ARG A 3 -57.74 26.39 -40.38
C ARG A 3 -56.38 26.38 -39.68
N ILE A 4 -56.25 25.64 -38.58
CA ILE A 4 -54.96 25.37 -37.96
C ILE A 4 -54.17 24.50 -38.95
N THR A 5 -53.01 25.00 -39.41
CA THR A 5 -52.18 24.27 -40.36
C THR A 5 -51.49 23.10 -39.64
N LEU A 6 -51.37 21.95 -40.31
CA LEU A 6 -50.70 20.76 -39.77
C LEU A 6 -49.29 21.08 -39.23
N SER A 7 -48.61 22.04 -39.86
CA SER A 7 -47.30 22.56 -39.45
C SER A 7 -47.33 23.25 -38.07
N ALA A 8 -48.40 23.97 -37.73
CA ALA A 8 -48.55 24.60 -36.41
C ALA A 8 -48.80 23.56 -35.29
N LEU A 9 -49.49 22.46 -35.62
CA LEU A 9 -49.69 21.31 -34.73
C LEU A 9 -48.39 20.52 -34.50
N LEU A 10 -47.56 20.36 -35.53
CA LEU A 10 -46.27 19.69 -35.45
C LEU A 10 -45.23 20.51 -34.66
N MET A 11 -45.21 21.84 -34.84
CA MET A 11 -44.39 22.77 -34.06
C MET A 11 -44.74 22.75 -32.56
N THR A 12 -46.04 22.74 -32.23
CA THR A 12 -46.49 22.68 -30.83
C THR A 12 -46.22 21.33 -30.18
N LEU A 13 -46.34 20.22 -30.94
CA LEU A 13 -45.96 18.89 -30.47
C LEU A 13 -44.46 18.77 -30.19
N PHE A 14 -43.60 19.31 -31.06
CA PHE A 14 -42.15 19.35 -30.83
C PHE A 14 -41.77 20.20 -29.61
N LEU A 15 -42.46 21.32 -29.37
CA LEU A 15 -42.25 22.15 -28.18
C LEU A 15 -42.69 21.43 -26.88
N LEU A 16 -43.80 20.69 -26.89
CA LEU A 16 -44.26 19.91 -25.74
C LEU A 16 -43.36 18.71 -25.43
N LEU A 17 -42.78 18.06 -26.44
CA LEU A 17 -41.78 16.99 -26.28
C LEU A 17 -40.38 17.51 -25.94
N SER A 18 -40.07 18.78 -26.26
CA SER A 18 -38.84 19.45 -25.79
C SER A 18 -38.90 19.87 -24.31
N CYS A 19 -40.09 19.84 -23.71
CA CYS A 19 -40.29 19.78 -22.26
C CYS A 19 -40.39 18.32 -21.78
N GLY A 20 -39.80 17.38 -22.52
CA GLY A 20 -39.56 16.02 -22.08
C GLY A 20 -38.46 16.04 -21.04
N SER A 21 -38.87 15.97 -19.77
CA SER A 21 -38.00 15.66 -18.63
C SER A 21 -36.63 16.31 -18.73
N GLY A 22 -36.55 17.57 -18.33
CA GLY A 22 -35.35 18.02 -17.64
C GLY A 22 -35.17 17.10 -16.44
N SER A 23 -34.53 15.95 -16.68
CA SER A 23 -33.90 15.15 -15.65
C SER A 23 -32.82 16.07 -15.13
N SER A 24 -33.21 16.90 -14.16
CA SER A 24 -32.32 17.48 -13.21
C SER A 24 -31.51 16.28 -12.72
N LYS A 25 -30.26 16.19 -13.18
CA LYS A 25 -29.27 15.26 -12.66
C LYS A 25 -28.95 15.69 -11.23
N VAL A 26 -29.95 15.64 -10.35
CA VAL A 26 -29.72 15.42 -8.94
C VAL A 26 -29.42 13.93 -8.93
N GLU A 27 -28.13 13.58 -8.94
CA GLU A 27 -27.73 12.20 -8.73
C GLU A 27 -28.45 11.72 -7.47
N ASP A 28 -29.25 10.66 -7.61
CA ASP A 28 -30.02 10.12 -6.49
C ASP A 28 -29.04 9.82 -5.34
N PRO A 29 -29.34 10.20 -4.08
CA PRO A 29 -28.44 10.00 -2.96
C PRO A 29 -27.89 8.57 -2.84
N LYS A 30 -28.66 7.56 -3.27
CA LYS A 30 -28.20 6.16 -3.32
C LYS A 30 -27.16 5.96 -4.41
N THR A 31 -27.33 6.54 -5.59
CA THR A 31 -26.33 6.46 -6.67
C THR A 31 -25.02 7.15 -6.30
N LEU A 32 -25.07 8.29 -5.61
CA LEU A 32 -23.90 8.98 -5.05
C LEU A 32 -23.18 8.12 -4.01
N PHE A 33 -23.95 7.56 -3.07
CA PHE A 33 -23.41 6.70 -2.01
C PHE A 33 -22.76 5.43 -2.57
N LEU A 34 -23.43 4.75 -3.51
CA LEU A 34 -22.89 3.56 -4.16
C LEU A 34 -21.62 3.87 -4.96
N THR A 35 -21.60 5.00 -5.67
CA THR A 35 -20.42 5.46 -6.41
C THR A 35 -19.26 5.76 -5.46
N SER A 36 -19.50 6.41 -4.32
CA SER A 36 -18.47 6.67 -3.31
C SER A 36 -17.87 5.38 -2.76
N ILE A 37 -18.71 4.38 -2.44
CA ILE A 37 -18.23 3.07 -1.97
C ILE A 37 -17.45 2.34 -3.08
N ALA A 38 -17.92 2.38 -4.33
CA ALA A 38 -17.23 1.76 -5.46
C ALA A 38 -15.84 2.37 -5.69
N ASN A 39 -15.73 3.70 -5.64
CA ASN A 39 -14.45 4.41 -5.77
C ASN A 39 -13.52 4.12 -4.60
N LEU A 40 -14.04 4.05 -3.37
CA LEU A 40 -13.26 3.66 -2.19
C LEU A 40 -12.73 2.23 -2.32
N GLY A 41 -13.58 1.27 -2.73
CA GLY A 41 -13.20 -0.11 -2.97
C GLY A 41 -12.13 -0.24 -4.05
N LYS A 42 -12.29 0.49 -5.17
CA LYS A 42 -11.28 0.57 -6.23
C LYS A 42 -9.95 1.12 -5.71
N GLY A 43 -9.98 2.19 -4.91
CA GLY A 43 -8.78 2.77 -4.31
C GLY A 43 -7.99 1.77 -3.48
N PHE A 44 -8.66 0.99 -2.61
CA PHE A 44 -7.99 -0.07 -1.84
C PHE A 44 -7.47 -1.22 -2.71
N LEU A 45 -8.20 -1.60 -3.77
CA LEU A 45 -7.74 -2.60 -4.72
C LEU A 45 -6.46 -2.14 -5.44
N ASP A 46 -6.41 -0.87 -5.88
CA ASP A 46 -5.23 -0.29 -6.53
C ASP A 46 -4.01 -0.27 -5.59
N VAL A 47 -4.21 0.01 -4.29
CA VAL A 47 -3.18 -0.10 -3.25
C VAL A 47 -2.67 -1.54 -3.15
N PHE A 48 -3.58 -2.52 -3.07
CA PHE A 48 -3.23 -3.93 -2.90
C PHE A 48 -2.46 -4.48 -4.11
N THR A 49 -2.92 -4.19 -5.32
CA THR A 49 -2.22 -4.60 -6.56
C THR A 49 -0.83 -3.97 -6.64
N SER A 50 -0.71 -2.67 -6.32
CA SER A 50 0.61 -2.04 -6.27
C SER A 50 1.52 -2.68 -5.22
N PHE A 51 0.98 -3.09 -4.08
CA PHE A 51 1.75 -3.77 -3.06
C PHE A 51 2.22 -5.15 -3.54
N SER A 52 1.36 -5.93 -4.21
CA SER A 52 1.77 -7.24 -4.75
C SER A 52 2.89 -7.12 -5.78
N ASP A 53 2.85 -6.09 -6.63
CA ASP A 53 3.89 -5.84 -7.62
C ASP A 53 5.23 -5.48 -6.97
N MET A 54 5.20 -4.76 -5.85
CA MET A 54 6.41 -4.37 -5.09
C MET A 54 7.05 -5.53 -4.31
N VAL A 55 6.26 -6.56 -3.95
CA VAL A 55 6.73 -7.71 -3.15
C VAL A 55 7.20 -8.90 -4.00
N ALA A 56 7.02 -8.85 -5.32
CA ALA A 56 7.36 -9.95 -6.23
C ALA A 56 8.87 -10.29 -6.34
N GLY A 57 9.75 -9.57 -5.64
CA GLY A 57 11.20 -9.83 -5.62
C GLY A 57 11.58 -11.06 -4.79
N ALA A 58 12.24 -12.04 -5.41
CA ALA A 58 12.83 -13.17 -4.69
C ALA A 58 14.11 -12.75 -3.96
N PHE A 59 14.22 -13.07 -2.66
CA PHE A 59 15.45 -12.89 -1.89
C PHE A 59 16.45 -14.00 -2.23
N GLY A 60 17.30 -13.75 -3.23
CA GLY A 60 18.33 -14.68 -3.69
C GLY A 60 19.68 -14.38 -3.06
N ILE A 61 20.28 -15.37 -2.39
CA ILE A 61 21.66 -15.30 -1.88
C ILE A 61 22.55 -16.16 -2.79
N LYS A 62 23.66 -15.57 -3.26
CA LYS A 62 24.72 -16.23 -4.05
C LYS A 62 26.07 -16.02 -3.35
N ALA A 63 27.12 -16.67 -3.85
CA ALA A 63 28.46 -16.58 -3.25
C ALA A 63 29.01 -15.14 -3.26
N GLU A 64 28.66 -14.36 -4.28
CA GLU A 64 29.07 -12.98 -4.48
C GLU A 64 28.17 -11.95 -3.78
N THR A 65 27.08 -12.38 -3.12
CA THR A 65 26.15 -11.47 -2.44
C THR A 65 26.88 -10.75 -1.30
N LYS A 66 26.76 -9.42 -1.31
CA LYS A 66 27.36 -8.54 -0.30
C LYS A 66 26.43 -8.38 0.89
N LYS A 67 27.01 -8.07 2.06
CA LYS A 67 26.21 -7.70 3.25
C LYS A 67 25.36 -6.45 2.94
N SER A 68 25.86 -5.51 2.14
CA SER A 68 25.12 -4.33 1.68
C SER A 68 23.92 -4.64 0.77
N ASP A 69 23.91 -5.77 0.06
CA ASP A 69 22.72 -6.22 -0.67
C ASP A 69 21.60 -6.63 0.29
N ILE A 70 21.95 -7.19 1.45
CA ILE A 70 21.02 -7.49 2.55
C ILE A 70 20.51 -6.19 3.18
N GLY A 71 21.39 -5.22 3.41
CA GLY A 71 20.99 -3.89 3.86
C GLY A 71 20.00 -3.24 2.90
N LYS A 72 20.28 -3.30 1.60
CA LYS A 72 19.37 -2.79 0.55
C LYS A 72 18.02 -3.49 0.57
N TYR A 73 17.98 -4.81 0.74
CA TYR A 73 16.73 -5.55 0.82
C TYR A 73 15.81 -5.04 1.94
N PHE A 74 16.36 -4.80 3.12
CA PHE A 74 15.57 -4.22 4.21
C PHE A 74 15.16 -2.76 3.96
N THR A 75 16.02 -1.96 3.33
CA THR A 75 15.65 -0.61 2.88
C THR A 75 14.51 -0.64 1.85
N ASP A 76 14.48 -1.61 0.94
CA ASP A 76 13.40 -1.79 -0.02
C ASP A 76 12.06 -2.15 0.69
N ILE A 77 12.12 -2.95 1.77
CA ILE A 77 10.96 -3.22 2.64
C ILE A 77 10.46 -1.94 3.31
N GLU A 78 11.35 -1.14 3.92
CA GLU A 78 11.01 0.16 4.54
C GLU A 78 10.27 1.05 3.53
N ASN A 79 10.85 1.21 2.34
CA ASN A 79 10.29 2.02 1.25
C ASN A 79 8.92 1.52 0.79
N THR A 80 8.74 0.20 0.70
CA THR A 80 7.47 -0.41 0.34
C THR A 80 6.39 -0.11 1.39
N MET A 81 6.69 -0.28 2.68
CA MET A 81 5.74 0.03 3.76
C MET A 81 5.34 1.51 3.76
N ASN A 82 6.30 2.42 3.57
CA ASN A 82 6.05 3.85 3.50
C ASN A 82 5.20 4.24 2.27
N THR A 83 5.43 3.59 1.13
CA THR A 83 4.63 3.79 -0.09
C THR A 83 3.20 3.33 0.11
N VAL A 84 2.98 2.14 0.69
CA VAL A 84 1.63 1.64 0.99
C VAL A 84 0.92 2.55 1.98
N LYS A 85 1.60 3.00 3.04
CA LYS A 85 1.08 3.96 4.01
C LYS A 85 0.60 5.25 3.34
N ALA A 86 1.42 5.83 2.44
CA ALA A 86 1.05 7.04 1.71
C ALA A 86 -0.22 6.81 0.88
N LYS A 87 -0.25 5.73 0.07
CA LYS A 87 -1.41 5.43 -0.79
C LYS A 87 -2.69 5.14 0.00
N LEU A 88 -2.59 4.48 1.16
CA LEU A 88 -3.75 4.27 2.04
C LEU A 88 -4.32 5.58 2.59
N ASN A 89 -3.44 6.51 3.00
CA ASN A 89 -3.87 7.82 3.46
C ASN A 89 -4.54 8.62 2.32
N ASP A 90 -3.99 8.55 1.11
CA ASP A 90 -4.57 9.19 -0.07
C ASP A 90 -5.95 8.64 -0.39
N VAL A 91 -6.12 7.30 -0.41
CA VAL A 91 -7.43 6.66 -0.66
C VAL A 91 -8.48 7.14 0.34
N VAL A 92 -8.13 7.22 1.63
CA VAL A 92 -9.05 7.70 2.67
C VAL A 92 -9.34 9.19 2.51
N ALA A 93 -8.34 10.01 2.19
CA ALA A 93 -8.52 11.44 2.00
C ALA A 93 -9.38 11.79 0.78
N THR A 94 -9.20 11.06 -0.33
CA THR A 94 -9.89 11.30 -1.60
C THR A 94 -11.29 10.69 -1.64
N ASN A 95 -11.50 9.52 -1.04
CA ASN A 95 -12.74 8.74 -1.21
C ASN A 95 -13.68 8.76 -0.01
N GLY A 96 -13.34 9.41 1.10
CA GLY A 96 -14.42 9.93 1.95
C GLY A 96 -14.12 10.30 3.40
N ASN A 97 -15.09 11.05 3.91
CA ASN A 97 -15.36 11.32 5.30
C ASN A 97 -16.00 10.10 5.99
N TYR A 98 -15.28 8.97 6.04
CA TYR A 98 -15.71 7.73 6.72
C TYR A 98 -14.88 7.52 8.00
N PRO A 99 -15.35 8.02 9.17
CA PRO A 99 -14.54 8.02 10.40
C PRO A 99 -14.04 6.64 10.81
N LYS A 100 -14.90 5.61 10.67
CA LYS A 100 -14.56 4.22 11.00
C LYS A 100 -13.48 3.65 10.08
N ILE A 101 -13.53 3.95 8.78
CA ILE A 101 -12.50 3.48 7.83
C ILE A 101 -11.17 4.17 8.12
N LYS A 102 -11.19 5.48 8.35
CA LYS A 102 -10.00 6.23 8.75
C LYS A 102 -9.38 5.69 10.03
N GLU A 103 -10.19 5.36 11.03
CA GLU A 103 -9.73 4.77 12.28
C GLU A 103 -9.06 3.40 12.06
N VAL A 104 -9.68 2.52 11.26
CA VAL A 104 -9.13 1.20 10.93
C VAL A 104 -7.82 1.32 10.15
N VAL A 105 -7.77 2.22 9.15
CA VAL A 105 -6.56 2.49 8.36
C VAL A 105 -5.44 3.04 9.23
N ASN A 106 -5.74 3.99 10.12
CA ASN A 106 -4.75 4.54 11.06
C ASN A 106 -4.22 3.46 12.01
N LYS A 107 -5.10 2.59 12.54
CA LYS A 107 -4.69 1.45 13.38
C LYS A 107 -3.83 0.46 12.62
N PHE A 108 -4.13 0.20 11.35
CA PHE A 108 -3.33 -0.68 10.50
C PHE A 108 -1.94 -0.06 10.23
N ILE A 109 -1.88 1.23 9.88
CA ILE A 109 -0.64 1.96 9.64
C ILE A 109 0.24 1.93 10.90
N ALA A 110 -0.25 2.47 12.02
CA ALA A 110 0.55 2.59 13.23
C ALA A 110 0.84 1.23 13.90
N GLY A 111 -0.10 0.29 13.79
CA GLY A 111 0.00 -1.03 14.41
C GLY A 111 0.89 -2.00 13.65
N ILE A 112 0.98 -1.86 12.33
CA ILE A 112 1.61 -2.83 11.43
C ILE A 112 2.65 -2.16 10.52
N LEU A 113 2.25 -1.28 9.61
CA LEU A 113 3.14 -0.76 8.56
C LEU A 113 4.32 0.02 9.15
N ASP A 114 4.07 0.91 10.11
CA ASP A 114 5.11 1.71 10.75
C ASP A 114 6.11 0.83 11.49
N LYS A 115 5.64 -0.21 12.18
CA LYS A 115 6.53 -1.12 12.93
C LYS A 115 7.37 -2.01 12.01
N ILE A 116 6.81 -2.45 10.87
CA ILE A 116 7.58 -3.20 9.87
C ILE A 116 8.62 -2.29 9.23
N SER A 117 8.24 -1.04 8.90
CA SER A 117 9.14 -0.01 8.36
C SER A 117 10.32 0.25 9.31
N ASP A 118 10.02 0.50 10.60
CA ASP A 118 11.03 0.72 11.64
C ASP A 118 11.94 -0.49 11.84
N GLY A 119 11.36 -1.69 11.90
CA GLY A 119 12.13 -2.94 12.02
C GLY A 119 13.05 -3.18 10.83
N ALA A 120 12.59 -2.90 9.62
CA ALA A 120 13.37 -3.02 8.40
C ALA A 120 14.51 -1.99 8.38
N LYS A 121 14.24 -0.73 8.73
CA LYS A 121 15.28 0.30 8.87
C LYS A 121 16.38 -0.08 9.86
N ILE A 122 16.00 -0.62 11.02
CA ILE A 122 16.95 -1.11 12.02
C ILE A 122 17.77 -2.28 11.45
N ALA A 123 17.12 -3.23 10.79
CA ALA A 123 17.81 -4.37 10.18
C ALA A 123 18.81 -3.95 9.09
N ALA A 124 18.42 -3.00 8.23
CA ALA A 124 19.26 -2.44 7.18
C ALA A 124 20.55 -1.84 7.74
N SER A 125 20.46 -1.13 8.88
CA SER A 125 21.63 -0.54 9.54
C SER A 125 22.67 -1.56 10.02
N GLY A 126 22.26 -2.80 10.26
CA GLY A 126 23.15 -3.90 10.65
C GLY A 126 23.84 -4.61 9.49
N ALA A 127 23.56 -4.21 8.25
CA ALA A 127 24.04 -4.88 7.04
C ALA A 127 24.59 -3.88 6.01
N GLY A 128 25.40 -2.91 6.46
CA GLY A 128 25.97 -1.85 5.59
C GLY A 128 27.33 -2.17 4.96
N ASP A 129 27.98 -3.26 5.37
CA ASP A 129 29.31 -3.64 4.90
C ASP A 129 29.30 -4.16 3.45
N ASN A 130 30.34 -3.87 2.67
CA ASN A 130 30.47 -4.29 1.27
C ASN A 130 31.17 -5.64 1.09
N SER A 131 31.64 -6.28 2.17
CA SER A 131 32.14 -7.65 2.13
C SER A 131 31.05 -8.65 1.73
N THR A 132 31.46 -9.79 1.17
CA THR A 132 30.54 -10.89 0.86
C THR A 132 30.05 -11.55 2.14
N ILE A 133 28.88 -12.19 2.09
CA ILE A 133 28.31 -12.87 3.27
C ILE A 133 29.19 -14.04 3.74
N GLY A 134 29.92 -14.68 2.82
CA GLY A 134 30.89 -15.75 3.09
C GLY A 134 32.32 -15.34 2.74
N ASP A 135 32.84 -14.29 3.36
CA ASP A 135 34.18 -13.72 3.12
C ASP A 135 35.34 -14.50 3.79
N ALA A 136 35.12 -15.78 4.09
CA ALA A 136 36.14 -16.63 4.72
C ALA A 136 37.36 -16.82 3.80
N THR A 137 38.56 -16.62 4.34
CA THR A 137 39.82 -16.76 3.62
C THR A 137 40.69 -17.83 4.29
N VAL A 138 41.32 -18.67 3.47
CA VAL A 138 42.25 -19.71 3.95
C VAL A 138 43.53 -19.03 4.46
N ASP A 139 44.14 -19.60 5.51
CA ASP A 139 45.40 -19.15 6.12
C ASP A 139 45.36 -17.70 6.67
N LYS A 140 44.19 -17.26 7.12
CA LYS A 140 43.95 -15.95 7.74
C LYS A 140 43.33 -16.12 9.12
N ASP A 141 43.71 -15.26 10.05
CA ASP A 141 43.09 -15.21 11.37
C ASP A 141 41.60 -14.85 11.25
N ALA A 142 40.77 -15.52 12.04
CA ALA A 142 39.34 -15.24 12.09
C ALA A 142 39.09 -13.84 12.66
N VAL A 143 38.24 -13.07 11.97
CA VAL A 143 37.79 -11.77 12.44
C VAL A 143 36.44 -11.92 13.12
N HIS A 144 36.29 -11.36 14.32
CA HIS A 144 35.01 -11.35 15.01
C HIS A 144 33.99 -10.49 14.26
N ALA A 145 32.75 -10.94 14.21
CA ALA A 145 31.65 -10.14 13.69
C ALA A 145 31.45 -8.88 14.55
N ASP A 146 31.08 -7.77 13.91
CA ASP A 146 30.73 -6.54 14.61
C ASP A 146 29.43 -6.75 15.42
N ALA A 147 29.57 -6.73 16.75
CA ALA A 147 28.46 -7.00 17.65
C ALA A 147 27.32 -6.00 17.50
N ALA A 148 27.61 -4.74 17.18
CA ALA A 148 26.59 -3.71 16.97
C ALA A 148 25.74 -4.03 15.74
N SER A 149 26.38 -4.40 14.63
CA SER A 149 25.75 -4.79 13.37
C SER A 149 24.86 -6.02 13.54
N VAL A 150 25.38 -7.08 14.19
CA VAL A 150 24.61 -8.30 14.47
C VAL A 150 23.39 -7.99 15.35
N ASN A 151 23.58 -7.21 16.41
CA ASN A 151 22.48 -6.84 17.31
C ASN A 151 21.42 -6.00 16.61
N ALA A 152 21.80 -5.07 15.74
CA ALA A 152 20.87 -4.28 14.93
C ALA A 152 20.05 -5.18 13.99
N LEU A 153 20.72 -6.06 13.24
CA LEU A 153 20.06 -7.00 12.33
C LEU A 153 19.04 -7.88 13.05
N VAL A 154 19.45 -8.52 14.15
CA VAL A 154 18.59 -9.41 14.94
C VAL A 154 17.41 -8.64 15.55
N LYS A 155 17.65 -7.44 16.09
CA LYS A 155 16.60 -6.60 16.69
C LYS A 155 15.59 -6.13 15.65
N GLY A 156 16.04 -5.72 14.47
CA GLY A 156 15.19 -5.30 13.37
C GLY A 156 14.29 -6.45 12.89
N ILE A 157 14.88 -7.61 12.61
CA ILE A 157 14.14 -8.83 12.23
C ILE A 157 13.13 -9.23 13.30
N LYS A 158 13.54 -9.25 14.58
CA LYS A 158 12.63 -9.55 15.69
C LYS A 158 11.43 -8.59 15.73
N THR A 159 11.66 -7.30 15.51
CA THR A 159 10.58 -6.29 15.49
C THR A 159 9.57 -6.58 14.39
N ILE A 160 10.03 -6.95 13.19
CA ILE A 160 9.16 -7.35 12.07
C ILE A 160 8.38 -8.63 12.43
N VAL A 161 9.09 -9.66 12.91
CA VAL A 161 8.50 -10.96 13.23
C VAL A 161 7.47 -10.89 14.35
N ASP A 162 7.72 -10.09 15.40
CA ASP A 162 6.79 -9.91 16.52
C ASP A 162 5.44 -9.34 16.03
N VAL A 163 5.47 -8.45 15.03
CA VAL A 163 4.27 -7.85 14.42
C VAL A 163 3.52 -8.85 13.54
N VAL A 164 4.26 -9.59 12.69
CA VAL A 164 3.69 -10.50 11.70
C VAL A 164 3.15 -11.78 12.34
N LEU A 165 3.94 -12.39 13.22
CA LEU A 165 3.60 -13.69 13.81
C LEU A 165 2.84 -13.58 15.13
N LYS A 166 2.86 -12.42 15.80
CA LYS A 166 2.12 -12.18 17.06
C LYS A 166 2.32 -13.29 18.10
N GLY A 167 3.56 -13.78 18.22
CA GLY A 167 3.93 -14.86 19.16
C GLY A 167 3.64 -16.29 18.67
N LYS A 168 3.12 -16.48 17.45
CA LYS A 168 3.03 -17.79 16.79
C LYS A 168 4.38 -18.14 16.14
N GLY A 169 4.75 -19.42 16.09
CA GLY A 169 6.03 -19.83 15.48
C GLY A 169 7.27 -19.69 16.38
N ARG A 170 7.11 -19.77 17.70
CA ARG A 170 8.27 -19.94 18.61
C ARG A 170 9.05 -21.18 18.18
N CYS A 171 10.34 -21.04 17.91
CA CYS A 171 11.24 -22.19 17.86
C CYS A 171 11.10 -22.95 19.19
N ILE A 172 10.86 -24.25 19.08
CA ILE A 172 10.87 -25.18 20.20
C ILE A 172 12.26 -25.02 20.84
N ARG A 173 12.29 -24.57 22.09
CA ARG A 173 13.51 -24.54 22.90
C ARG A 173 13.84 -25.95 23.34
#